data_AF-A0A259PJ07-F1
#
_entry.id   AF-A0A259PJ07-F1
#
_cell.length_a   1.000
_cell.length_b   1.000
_cell.length_c   1.000
_cell.angle_alpha   90.00
_cell.angle_beta   90.00
_cell.angle_gamma   90.00
#
_symmetry.space_group_name_H-M   'P 1'
#
loop_
_entity.id
_entity.type
_entity.pdbx_description
1 polymer ?
#
loop_
_entity_poly.entity_id
_entity_poly.type
_entity_poly.pdbx_seq_one_letter_code
_entity_poly.pdbx_strand_id
1 'polypeptide(L)'
;LALGSSWRAAWADAPPAARAVADALEPTAAAGASPVPLLRAAAAASRRRRRAAGRAAAGRLGVWLVLPLGLCFLPAFLLLGVVPVVLSIAGRVLR
;
A
#
# COMPACT_ATOMS: atom_id res chain seq x y z
N LEU A 1 -17.79 19.52 -25.78
CA LEU A 1 -16.88 20.70 -25.75
C LEU A 1 -16.14 21.04 -27.06
N ALA A 2 -16.37 20.33 -28.18
CA ALA A 2 -16.17 20.89 -29.54
C ALA A 2 -17.42 20.74 -30.43
N LEU A 3 -18.39 19.90 -29.99
CA LEU A 3 -19.65 19.59 -30.68
C LEU A 3 -20.89 19.96 -29.82
N GLY A 4 -20.76 20.85 -28.82
CA GLY A 4 -21.87 21.23 -27.93
C GLY A 4 -22.30 20.18 -26.89
N SER A 5 -21.77 18.96 -26.92
CA SER A 5 -22.07 17.93 -25.90
C SER A 5 -21.44 18.22 -24.53
N SER A 6 -22.16 17.86 -23.47
CA SER A 6 -21.68 17.91 -22.08
C SER A 6 -20.59 16.87 -21.83
N TRP A 7 -19.72 17.10 -20.83
CA TRP A 7 -18.62 16.18 -20.49
C TRP A 7 -19.13 14.77 -20.19
N ARG A 8 -20.20 14.67 -19.38
CA ARG A 8 -20.88 13.40 -19.09
C ARG A 8 -21.42 12.71 -20.34
N ALA A 9 -22.03 13.46 -21.27
CA ALA A 9 -22.54 12.89 -22.51
C ALA A 9 -21.43 12.37 -23.42
N ALA A 10 -20.27 13.04 -23.44
CA ALA A 10 -19.12 12.61 -24.24
C ALA A 10 -18.47 11.30 -23.75
N TRP A 11 -18.65 10.93 -22.49
CA TRP A 11 -18.09 9.71 -21.88
C TRP A 11 -19.15 8.67 -21.50
N ALA A 12 -20.41 8.87 -21.87
CA ALA A 12 -21.52 8.00 -21.48
C ALA A 12 -21.31 6.54 -21.94
N ASP A 13 -20.83 6.36 -23.17
CA ASP A 13 -20.59 5.04 -23.78
C ASP A 13 -19.14 4.54 -23.62
N ALA A 14 -18.35 5.21 -22.78
CA ALA A 14 -16.95 4.86 -22.61
C ALA A 14 -16.78 3.56 -21.80
N PRO A 15 -15.85 2.68 -22.21
CA PRO A 15 -15.60 1.43 -21.49
C PRO A 15 -15.09 1.73 -20.06
N PRO A 16 -15.31 0.82 -19.08
CA PRO A 16 -14.90 1.05 -17.70
C PRO A 16 -13.42 1.40 -17.53
N ALA A 17 -12.56 0.86 -18.40
CA ALA A 17 -11.12 1.16 -18.44
C ALA A 17 -10.80 2.63 -18.77
N ALA A 18 -11.69 3.32 -19.49
CA ALA A 18 -11.52 4.71 -19.91
C ALA A 18 -12.01 5.72 -18.86
N ARG A 19 -12.71 5.30 -17.81
CA ARG A 19 -13.19 6.19 -16.73
C ARG A 19 -12.04 6.92 -16.02
N ALA A 20 -10.95 6.21 -15.73
CA ALA A 20 -9.76 6.83 -15.13
C ALA A 20 -9.13 7.91 -16.03
N VAL A 21 -9.35 7.83 -17.35
CA VAL A 21 -8.91 8.84 -18.31
C VAL A 21 -9.88 10.01 -18.33
N ALA A 22 -11.19 9.76 -18.31
CA ALA A 22 -12.22 10.79 -18.17
C ALA A 22 -12.03 11.62 -16.89
N ASP A 23 -11.86 10.98 -15.74
CA ASP A 23 -11.69 11.66 -14.45
C ASP A 23 -10.41 12.53 -14.42
N ALA A 24 -9.33 12.08 -15.07
CA ALA A 24 -8.09 12.83 -15.16
C ALA A 24 -8.18 14.03 -16.12
N LEU A 25 -9.09 13.96 -17.10
CA LEU A 25 -9.25 14.98 -18.14
C LEU A 25 -10.30 16.05 -17.79
N GLU A 26 -11.28 15.72 -16.95
CA GLU A 26 -12.37 16.64 -16.56
C GLU A 26 -11.87 18.02 -16.06
N PRO A 27 -10.86 18.10 -15.19
CA PRO A 27 -10.35 19.39 -14.71
C PRO A 27 -9.66 20.20 -15.81
N THR A 28 -8.95 19.53 -16.73
CA THR A 28 -8.28 20.19 -17.87
C THR A 28 -9.25 20.60 -18.97
N ALA A 29 -10.32 19.84 -19.16
CA ALA A 29 -11.36 20.15 -20.13
C ALA A 29 -12.12 21.43 -19.74
N ALA A 30 -12.31 21.67 -18.44
CA ALA A 30 -12.90 22.91 -17.93
C ALA A 30 -11.93 24.09 -17.92
N ALA A 31 -10.64 23.85 -17.65
CA ALA A 31 -9.62 24.91 -17.52
C ALA A 31 -8.92 25.29 -18.84
N GLY A 32 -9.18 24.57 -19.95
CA GLY A 32 -8.51 24.80 -21.24
C GLY A 32 -7.01 24.50 -21.25
N ALA A 33 -6.49 23.89 -20.18
CA ALA A 33 -5.08 23.56 -20.03
C ALA A 33 -4.73 22.24 -20.72
N SER A 34 -3.46 22.09 -21.12
CA SER A 34 -3.00 20.85 -21.75
C SER A 34 -3.28 19.63 -20.85
N PRO A 35 -4.00 18.60 -21.33
CA PRO A 35 -4.30 17.40 -20.56
C PRO A 35 -3.11 16.44 -20.41
N VAL A 36 -2.07 16.64 -21.22
CA VAL A 36 -0.93 15.73 -21.34
C VAL A 36 -0.19 15.53 -20.00
N PRO A 37 0.10 16.56 -19.18
CA PRO A 37 0.76 16.38 -17.89
C PRO A 37 -0.10 15.58 -16.90
N LEU A 38 -1.42 15.81 -16.87
CA LEU A 38 -2.34 15.10 -15.98
C LEU A 38 -2.51 13.63 -16.37
N LEU A 39 -2.62 13.33 -17.66
CA LEU A 39 -2.62 11.95 -18.15
C LEU A 39 -1.31 11.22 -17.85
N ARG A 40 -0.16 11.89 -18.03
CA ARG A 40 1.15 11.32 -17.69
C ARG A 40 1.28 11.06 -16.19
N ALA A 41 0.78 11.98 -15.36
CA ALA A 41 0.74 11.81 -13.90
C ALA A 41 -0.16 10.64 -13.49
N ALA A 42 -1.37 10.55 -14.05
CA ALA A 42 -2.30 9.43 -13.80
C ALA A 42 -1.71 8.08 -14.23
N ALA A 43 -1.06 8.02 -15.40
CA ALA A 43 -0.36 6.82 -15.87
C ALA A 43 0.81 6.43 -14.96
N ALA A 44 1.59 7.41 -14.49
CA ALA A 44 2.68 7.18 -13.55
C ALA A 44 2.15 6.68 -12.19
N ALA A 45 1.06 7.27 -11.68
CA ALA A 45 0.40 6.84 -10.45
C ALA A 45 -0.13 5.41 -10.55
N SER A 46 -0.76 5.05 -11.68
CA SER A 46 -1.22 3.67 -11.95
C SER A 46 -0.07 2.66 -11.93
N ARG A 47 1.06 2.96 -12.60
CA ARG A 47 2.27 2.11 -12.56
C ARG A 47 2.85 1.97 -11.14
N ARG A 48 2.89 3.06 -10.37
CA ARG A 48 3.35 3.05 -8.96
C ARG A 48 2.46 2.18 -8.09
N ARG A 49 1.14 2.28 -8.23
CA ARG A 49 0.17 1.45 -7.50
C ARG A 49 0.36 -0.04 -7.79
N ARG A 50 0.53 -0.42 -9.05
CA ARG A 50 0.81 -1.82 -9.45
C ARG A 50 2.10 -2.36 -8.82
N ARG A 51 3.18 -1.56 -8.80
CA ARG A 51 4.45 -1.93 -8.15
C ARG A 51 4.30 -2.05 -6.62
N ALA A 52 3.55 -1.14 -6.00
CA ALA A 52 3.29 -1.18 -4.56
C ALA A 52 2.47 -2.42 -4.15
N ALA A 53 1.47 -2.80 -4.95
CA ALA A 53 0.70 -4.03 -4.73
C ALA A 53 1.59 -5.29 -4.77
N GLY A 54 2.54 -5.36 -5.70
CA GLY A 54 3.53 -6.45 -5.76
C GLY A 54 4.44 -6.50 -4.53
N ARG A 55 4.91 -5.35 -4.04
CA ARG A 55 5.71 -5.27 -2.80
C ARG A 55 4.90 -5.63 -1.56
N ALA A 56 3.63 -5.23 -1.50
CA ALA A 56 2.74 -5.60 -0.41
C ALA A 56 2.48 -7.13 -0.38
N ALA A 57 2.41 -7.77 -1.56
CA ALA A 57 2.35 -9.23 -1.64
C ALA A 57 3.64 -9.91 -1.18
N ALA A 58 4.81 -9.38 -1.54
CA ALA A 58 6.10 -9.89 -1.10
C ALA A 58 6.36 -9.68 0.41
N GLY A 59 5.92 -8.54 0.97
CA GLY A 59 6.06 -8.24 2.40
C GLY A 59 5.31 -9.23 3.31
N ARG A 60 4.23 -9.84 2.81
CA ARG A 60 3.51 -10.91 3.54
C ARG A 60 4.36 -12.16 3.73
N LEU A 61 5.29 -12.46 2.83
CA LEU A 61 6.21 -13.60 2.97
C LEU A 61 7.30 -13.33 4.02
N GLY A 62 7.78 -12.09 4.12
CA GLY A 62 8.78 -11.70 5.12
C GLY A 62 8.23 -11.79 6.55
N VAL A 63 6.99 -11.33 6.77
CA VAL A 63 6.33 -11.46 8.07
C VAL A 63 6.03 -12.92 8.39
N TRP A 64 5.56 -13.72 7.42
CA TRP A 64 5.35 -15.16 7.61
C TRP A 64 6.61 -15.96 7.92
N LEU A 65 7.80 -15.45 7.59
CA LEU A 65 9.06 -16.10 7.93
C LEU A 65 9.53 -15.74 9.35
N VAL A 66 9.43 -14.45 9.71
CA VAL A 66 9.90 -13.94 11.00
C VAL A 66 8.92 -14.25 12.13
N LEU A 67 7.62 -14.35 11.85
CA LEU A 67 6.59 -14.69 12.84
C LEU A 67 6.79 -16.08 13.49
N PRO A 68 6.97 -17.20 12.75
CA PRO A 68 7.21 -18.52 13.34
C PRO A 68 8.59 -18.60 14.01
N LEU A 69 9.61 -17.93 13.46
CA LEU A 69 10.93 -17.83 14.09
C LEU A 69 10.85 -17.11 15.44
N GLY A 70 10.17 -15.97 15.49
CA GLY A 70 9.93 -15.23 16.73
C GLY A 70 9.10 -16.02 17.73
N LEU A 71 8.04 -16.70 17.29
CA LEU A 71 7.19 -17.55 18.14
C LEU A 71 7.98 -18.76 18.71
N CYS A 72 8.94 -19.30 17.95
CA CYS A 72 9.78 -20.40 18.38
C CYS A 72 10.96 -19.94 19.26
N PHE A 73 11.48 -18.73 19.05
CA PHE A 73 12.54 -18.14 19.87
C PHE A 73 12.04 -17.59 21.20
N LEU A 74 10.81 -17.09 21.27
CA LEU A 74 10.22 -16.55 22.48
C LEU A 74 10.27 -17.54 23.68
N PRO A 75 9.83 -18.81 23.57
CA PRO A 75 9.91 -19.76 24.67
C PRO A 75 11.36 -20.12 25.04
N ALA A 76 12.24 -20.26 24.04
CA ALA A 76 13.65 -20.55 24.27
C ALA A 76 14.36 -19.39 25.00
N PHE A 77 14.14 -18.15 24.58
CA PHE A 77 14.69 -16.95 25.22
C PHE A 77 14.16 -16.76 26.65
N LEU A 78 12.88 -17.04 26.89
CA LEU A 78 12.32 -17.02 28.24
C LEU A 78 12.99 -18.03 29.16
N LEU A 79 13.17 -19.27 28.71
CA LEU A 79 13.80 -20.34 29.48
C LEU A 79 15.30 -20.10 29.72
N LEU A 80 16.02 -19.62 28.71
CA LEU A 80 17.48 -19.45 28.77
C LEU A 80 17.91 -18.10 29.36
N GLY A 81 17.12 -17.04 29.19
CA GLY A 81 17.48 -15.67 29.58
C GLY A 81 16.72 -15.14 30.79
N VAL A 82 15.38 -15.25 30.79
CA VAL A 82 14.53 -14.60 31.81
C VAL A 82 14.46 -15.42 33.10
N VAL A 83 14.21 -16.73 33.00
CA VAL A 83 14.07 -17.61 34.16
C VAL A 83 15.30 -17.56 35.09
N PRO A 84 16.55 -17.67 34.61
CA PRO A 84 17.73 -17.64 35.49
C PRO A 84 17.92 -16.29 36.18
N VAL A 85 17.62 -15.19 35.48
CA VAL A 85 17.75 -13.83 36.00
C VAL A 85 16.71 -13.57 37.09
N VAL A 86 15.46 -13.95 36.86
CA VAL A 86 14.38 -13.82 37.86
C VAL A 86 14.68 -14.64 39.11
N LEU A 87 15.17 -15.88 38.96
CA LEU A 87 15.59 -16.71 40.08
C LEU A 87 16.76 -16.10 40.87
N SER A 88 17.74 -15.50 40.17
CA SER A 88 18.88 -14.82 40.80
C SER A 88 18.47 -13.58 41.60
N ILE A 89 17.48 -12.83 41.12
CA ILE A 89 16.95 -11.65 41.81
C ILE A 89 16.06 -12.07 42.97
N ALA A 90 15.12 -13.00 42.76
CA ALA A 90 14.26 -13.53 43.82
C ALA A 90 15.09 -14.15 44.95
N GLY A 91 16.13 -14.92 44.62
CA GLY A 91 17.04 -15.50 45.61
C GLY A 91 17.91 -14.48 46.36
N ARG A 92 18.15 -13.29 45.79
CA ARG A 92 18.81 -12.17 46.48
C ARG A 92 17.88 -11.38 47.38
N VAL A 93 16.60 -11.31 47.04
CA VAL A 93 15.58 -10.59 47.83
C VAL A 93 15.03 -11.44 48.98
N LEU A 94 15.03 -12.78 48.82
CA LEU A 94 14.62 -13.72 49.88
C LEU A 94 15.72 -14.05 50.91
N ARG A 95 16.96 -13.62 50.68
CA ARG A 95 18.08 -13.73 51.63
C ARG A 95 18.25 -12.42 52.39
#